data_AF-A0AA37KVR3-F1
#
_entry.id   AF-A0AA37KVR3-F1
#
_cell.length_a   1.000
_cell.length_b   1.000
_cell.length_c   1.000
_cell.angle_alpha   90.00
_cell.angle_beta   90.00
_cell.angle_gamma   90.00
#
_symmetry.space_group_name_H-M   'P 1'
#
loop_
_entity.id
_entity.type
_entity.pdbx_description
1 polymer ?
#
loop_
_entity_poly.entity_id
_entity_poly.type
_entity_poly.pdbx_seq_one_letter_code
_entity_poly.pdbx_strand_id
1 'polypeptide(L)'
;MAAQPSALCAARPAIGDTGEVAVLCGGIAGGAGWLLEHQDNLLNGYALQPIHTATLVESSHFFAIIRPVHASLSVTEKQGESGSMVDLLKAPQEALRSVLGRKNAPQYATRLFQLRDIPSVMRSRLGWPVAAALMERWFNGAAYQMTPQVKGSVAGQRLSYLPSTQLDENTVSMAWALGFARVQAAMARLQAKWASPAGIAQLKDRVKQESRGRSHQCWRFGNLAQPAKILEDTCQVNYLAFGQWSDPMDDFYGAMGEAQINVAASGMVTPQGMGRATIEINELGFYLRDAYDFNDGQSFISQPLGCWGFNGVECGVRTQWSVPLGEVLVDESPAAVQGYKYVVQNKDFRDWRAKHQRGGDFMVLSDVRRVRLPFPQKISW
;
A
#
# COMPACT_ATOMS: atom_id res chain seq x y z
N MET A 1 53.87 -12.89 -40.24
CA MET A 1 53.41 -14.29 -40.03
C MET A 1 52.53 -14.27 -38.79
N ALA A 2 51.26 -14.70 -38.80
CA ALA A 2 50.65 -15.90 -39.40
C ALA A 2 51.10 -17.19 -38.66
N ALA A 3 50.21 -18.11 -38.25
CA ALA A 3 48.76 -18.17 -38.49
C ALA A 3 48.01 -19.05 -37.45
N GLN A 4 46.68 -18.94 -37.42
CA GLN A 4 45.80 -20.06 -37.01
C GLN A 4 45.68 -21.05 -38.17
N PRO A 5 45.49 -22.36 -37.90
CA PRO A 5 44.22 -23.00 -38.28
C PRO A 5 43.81 -24.12 -37.29
N SER A 6 42.64 -24.77 -37.37
CA SER A 6 41.28 -24.39 -37.82
C SER A 6 40.33 -25.58 -37.57
N ALA A 7 39.05 -25.37 -37.25
CA ALA A 7 37.98 -26.35 -37.48
C ALA A 7 36.59 -25.67 -37.42
N LEU A 8 35.75 -25.91 -38.43
CA LEU A 8 34.32 -25.59 -38.39
C LEU A 8 33.53 -26.89 -38.22
N CYS A 9 32.39 -26.82 -37.54
CA CYS A 9 31.17 -27.46 -38.00
C CYS A 9 29.95 -26.65 -37.55
N ALA A 10 28.92 -26.58 -38.39
CA ALA A 10 27.74 -25.75 -38.17
C ALA A 10 26.47 -26.59 -38.29
N ALA A 11 25.49 -26.30 -37.42
CA ALA A 11 24.13 -26.84 -37.51
C ALA A 11 23.12 -25.74 -37.13
N ARG A 12 21.96 -25.73 -37.79
CA ARG A 12 20.83 -24.82 -37.50
C ARG A 12 19.94 -25.42 -36.40
N PRO A 13 19.22 -24.57 -35.66
CA PRO A 13 17.75 -24.49 -35.83
C PRO A 13 17.37 -23.13 -36.46
N ALA A 14 16.45 -23.03 -37.43
CA ALA A 14 15.02 -23.41 -37.46
C ALA A 14 14.13 -22.31 -36.85
N ILE A 15 13.31 -21.69 -37.71
CA ILE A 15 12.32 -20.67 -37.36
C ILE A 15 11.03 -21.39 -36.92
N GLY A 16 10.36 -20.86 -35.90
CA GLY A 16 9.02 -21.27 -35.50
C GLY A 16 8.28 -20.11 -34.84
N ASP A 17 7.22 -19.62 -35.48
CA ASP A 17 6.36 -18.58 -34.91
C ASP A 17 5.54 -19.12 -33.74
N THR A 18 5.47 -18.34 -32.67
CA THR A 18 4.24 -18.21 -31.86
C THR A 18 4.32 -16.88 -31.12
N GLY A 19 3.36 -15.98 -31.38
CA GLY A 19 3.42 -14.62 -30.86
C GLY A 19 2.98 -14.52 -29.40
N GLU A 20 3.84 -14.03 -28.53
CA GLU A 20 3.49 -13.59 -27.18
C GLU A 20 3.61 -12.06 -27.10
N VAL A 21 2.51 -11.38 -26.73
CA VAL A 21 2.45 -9.92 -26.75
C VAL A 21 3.10 -9.35 -25.49
N ALA A 22 4.38 -8.98 -25.61
CA ALA A 22 5.13 -8.33 -24.54
C ALA A 22 4.55 -6.93 -24.22
N VAL A 23 3.69 -6.85 -23.21
CA VAL A 23 3.16 -5.58 -22.69
C VAL A 23 4.25 -4.84 -21.93
N LEU A 24 4.97 -3.98 -22.64
CA LEU A 24 5.94 -3.04 -22.07
C LEU A 24 5.25 -1.95 -21.25
N CYS A 25 5.12 -2.16 -19.94
CA CYS A 25 4.83 -1.09 -18.97
C CYS A 25 6.12 -0.69 -18.24
N GLY A 26 6.64 0.50 -18.55
CA GLY A 26 7.89 1.01 -17.96
C GLY A 26 7.71 1.39 -16.49
N GLY A 27 8.46 0.73 -15.60
CA GLY A 27 8.51 1.10 -14.18
C GLY A 27 9.34 2.36 -13.96
N ILE A 28 8.69 3.45 -13.56
CA ILE A 28 9.37 4.67 -13.08
C ILE A 28 9.61 4.50 -11.58
N ALA A 29 10.88 4.48 -11.17
CA ALA A 29 11.27 4.29 -9.77
C ALA A 29 10.92 5.52 -8.91
N GLY A 30 9.96 5.38 -8.00
CA GLY A 30 9.49 6.43 -7.08
C GLY A 30 10.43 6.75 -5.92
N GLY A 31 11.73 6.93 -6.17
CA GLY A 31 12.74 7.20 -5.15
C GLY A 31 12.61 8.60 -4.55
N ALA A 32 11.88 8.75 -3.44
CA ALA A 32 11.65 10.01 -2.74
C ALA A 32 12.88 10.53 -1.96
N GLY A 33 13.91 10.95 -2.69
CA GLY A 33 15.10 11.59 -2.13
C GLY A 33 14.82 13.03 -1.68
N TRP A 34 14.75 13.27 -0.37
CA TRP A 34 14.70 14.61 0.18
C TRP A 34 16.09 15.25 0.17
N LEU A 35 16.26 16.33 -0.60
CA LEU A 35 17.39 17.24 -0.47
C LEU A 35 16.91 18.58 0.10
N LEU A 36 17.58 19.02 1.17
CA LEU A 36 17.48 20.37 1.70
C LEU A 36 18.66 21.16 1.15
N GLU A 37 18.41 22.29 0.50
CA GLU A 37 19.46 23.25 0.17
C GLU A 37 18.93 24.69 0.27
N HIS A 38 19.82 25.62 0.59
CA HIS A 38 19.60 27.06 0.64
C HIS A 38 20.79 27.73 -0.04
N GLN A 39 20.54 28.60 -1.02
CA GLN A 39 20.97 30.01 -1.06
C GLN A 39 21.00 30.59 -2.48
N ASP A 40 20.35 31.75 -2.61
CA ASP A 40 20.77 32.97 -3.32
C ASP A 40 21.30 32.94 -4.77
N ASN A 41 20.49 33.53 -5.65
CA ASN A 41 20.84 34.50 -6.70
C ASN A 41 22.01 34.23 -7.67
N LEU A 42 21.70 34.22 -8.98
CA LEU A 42 22.11 35.33 -9.87
C LEU A 42 21.29 35.40 -11.18
N LEU A 43 21.45 36.52 -11.90
CA LEU A 43 20.58 37.02 -12.97
C LEU A 43 20.68 36.27 -14.31
N ASN A 44 19.52 36.06 -14.96
CA ASN A 44 19.20 36.21 -16.41
C ASN A 44 17.98 35.32 -16.76
N GLY A 45 16.91 35.74 -17.45
CA GLY A 45 16.63 37.05 -18.04
C GLY A 45 16.37 36.99 -19.55
N TYR A 46 15.27 36.37 -20.00
CA TYR A 46 14.65 36.59 -21.33
C TYR A 46 13.13 36.34 -21.29
N ALA A 47 12.40 36.78 -22.32
CA ALA A 47 10.98 37.13 -22.23
C ALA A 47 9.97 36.05 -22.68
N LEU A 48 8.73 36.19 -22.19
CA LEU A 48 7.51 35.55 -22.69
C LEU A 48 6.80 36.47 -23.69
N GLN A 49 6.24 35.92 -24.78
CA GLN A 49 4.91 36.28 -25.32
C GLN A 49 4.34 35.14 -26.20
N PRO A 50 2.99 34.99 -26.32
CA PRO A 50 2.33 33.87 -27.02
C PRO A 50 1.64 34.25 -28.34
N ILE A 51 1.41 33.30 -29.26
CA ILE A 51 0.57 33.49 -30.47
C ILE A 51 -0.35 32.29 -30.78
N HIS A 52 -1.65 32.50 -30.54
CA HIS A 52 -2.86 32.12 -31.30
C HIS A 52 -2.95 30.89 -32.26
N THR A 53 -3.95 30.05 -31.96
CA THR A 53 -5.04 29.48 -32.81
C THR A 53 -4.79 28.56 -34.02
N ALA A 54 -5.48 27.41 -33.98
CA ALA A 54 -6.22 26.79 -35.10
C ALA A 54 -7.48 26.05 -34.53
N THR A 55 -8.46 25.66 -35.36
CA THR A 55 -9.81 25.26 -34.89
C THR A 55 -10.47 24.13 -35.69
N LEU A 56 -11.42 23.41 -35.08
CA LEU A 56 -12.39 22.45 -35.69
C LEU A 56 -11.76 21.13 -36.21
N VAL A 57 -12.47 20.00 -36.33
CA VAL A 57 -13.83 19.72 -36.84
C VAL A 57 -14.69 18.85 -35.89
N GLU A 58 -16.02 18.90 -36.08
CA GLU A 58 -17.08 18.28 -35.26
C GLU A 58 -17.52 16.86 -35.69
N SER A 59 -18.12 16.12 -34.77
CA SER A 59 -19.38 15.35 -34.96
C SER A 59 -19.94 14.99 -33.57
N SER A 60 -21.17 15.28 -33.11
CA SER A 60 -22.49 15.56 -33.73
C SER A 60 -23.13 14.31 -34.36
N HIS A 61 -24.28 13.79 -33.91
CA HIS A 61 -25.17 14.09 -32.75
C HIS A 61 -25.61 12.74 -32.09
N PHE A 62 -26.69 12.51 -31.30
CA PHE A 62 -27.92 13.23 -30.91
C PHE A 62 -28.50 12.65 -29.59
N PHE A 63 -29.48 13.34 -29.00
CA PHE A 63 -30.40 12.85 -27.94
C PHE A 63 -31.83 13.34 -28.29
N ALA A 64 -32.88 12.56 -28.02
CA ALA A 64 -34.27 12.96 -28.29
C ALA A 64 -35.26 12.39 -27.25
N ILE A 65 -36.35 13.11 -26.98
CA ILE A 65 -37.25 12.88 -25.82
C ILE A 65 -38.73 12.75 -26.27
N ILE A 66 -39.37 11.68 -25.78
CA ILE A 66 -40.80 11.48 -25.45
C ILE A 66 -41.84 12.42 -26.11
N ARG A 67 -42.77 11.83 -26.89
CA ARG A 67 -44.23 11.90 -26.63
C ARG A 67 -45.04 10.89 -27.48
N PRO A 68 -46.11 10.26 -26.93
CA PRO A 68 -46.99 9.36 -27.68
C PRO A 68 -48.10 10.12 -28.43
N VAL A 69 -48.65 9.48 -29.46
CA VAL A 69 -49.81 9.98 -30.22
C VAL A 69 -51.06 9.17 -29.86
N HIS A 70 -52.17 9.86 -29.57
CA HIS A 70 -53.49 9.21 -29.43
C HIS A 70 -54.03 8.83 -30.81
N ALA A 71 -54.48 7.57 -30.95
CA ALA A 71 -55.40 7.15 -31.99
C ALA A 71 -56.62 6.50 -31.31
N SER A 72 -57.82 7.03 -31.56
CA SER A 72 -59.07 6.46 -31.06
C SER A 72 -59.88 5.97 -32.25
N LEU A 73 -60.33 4.71 -32.21
CA LEU A 73 -61.29 4.17 -33.18
C LEU A 73 -62.21 3.18 -32.46
N SER A 74 -63.49 3.26 -32.78
CA SER A 74 -64.59 2.70 -32.00
C SER A 74 -64.82 1.21 -32.26
N VAL A 75 -65.04 0.43 -31.20
CA VAL A 75 -65.67 -0.89 -31.27
C VAL A 75 -67.14 -0.75 -30.88
N THR A 76 -68.05 -1.13 -31.77
CA THR A 76 -69.50 -1.20 -31.49
C THR A 76 -69.83 -2.39 -30.61
N GLU A 77 -70.61 -2.16 -29.55
CA GLU A 77 -71.18 -3.24 -28.76
C GLU A 77 -72.18 -4.09 -29.57
N LYS A 78 -72.12 -5.40 -29.38
CA LYS A 78 -73.28 -6.28 -29.47
C LYS A 78 -73.31 -7.16 -28.23
N GLN A 79 -74.38 -7.05 -27.45
CA GLN A 79 -74.65 -7.97 -26.35
C GLN A 79 -75.08 -9.33 -26.92
N GLY A 80 -74.64 -10.40 -26.27
CA GLY A 80 -74.97 -11.78 -26.62
C GLY A 80 -74.28 -12.73 -25.64
N GLU A 81 -75.07 -13.41 -24.82
CA GLU A 81 -74.55 -14.24 -23.73
C GLU A 81 -74.03 -15.59 -24.21
N SER A 82 -72.79 -15.92 -23.85
CA SER A 82 -72.42 -17.23 -23.27
C SER A 82 -71.01 -17.14 -22.69
N GLY A 83 -70.70 -17.99 -21.70
CA GLY A 83 -69.47 -17.86 -20.90
C GLY A 83 -68.21 -18.47 -21.53
N SER A 84 -67.11 -18.43 -20.77
CA SER A 84 -65.87 -19.20 -21.02
C SER A 84 -65.08 -18.85 -22.29
N MET A 85 -64.48 -17.66 -22.32
CA MET A 85 -63.23 -17.44 -23.09
C MET A 85 -62.18 -16.58 -22.36
N VAL A 86 -62.58 -15.72 -21.41
CA VAL A 86 -61.65 -14.93 -20.59
C VAL A 86 -60.86 -15.81 -19.61
N ASP A 87 -61.52 -16.74 -18.91
CA ASP A 87 -60.86 -17.59 -17.91
C ASP A 87 -60.02 -18.72 -18.54
N LEU A 88 -60.38 -19.18 -19.75
CA LEU A 88 -59.57 -20.07 -20.57
C LEU A 88 -58.23 -19.45 -21.02
N LEU A 89 -58.06 -18.12 -20.92
CA LEU A 89 -56.80 -17.43 -21.20
C LEU A 89 -56.03 -17.02 -19.92
N LYS A 90 -56.69 -16.92 -18.76
CA LYS A 90 -56.02 -16.74 -17.46
C LYS A 90 -55.25 -17.99 -17.05
N ALA A 91 -55.89 -19.17 -17.08
CA ALA A 91 -55.26 -20.40 -16.62
C ALA A 91 -53.95 -20.73 -17.37
N PRO A 92 -53.84 -20.56 -18.71
CA PRO A 92 -52.56 -20.64 -19.41
C PRO A 92 -51.53 -19.59 -18.99
N GLN A 93 -51.92 -18.33 -18.74
CA GLN A 93 -50.99 -17.30 -18.27
C GLN A 93 -50.48 -17.56 -16.85
N GLU A 94 -51.34 -18.03 -15.95
CA GLU A 94 -50.97 -18.36 -14.57
C GLU A 94 -50.14 -19.63 -14.50
N ALA A 95 -50.48 -20.66 -15.28
CA ALA A 95 -49.65 -21.84 -15.47
C ALA A 95 -48.29 -21.47 -16.07
N LEU A 96 -48.24 -20.66 -17.14
CA LEU A 96 -47.00 -20.20 -17.77
C LEU A 96 -46.15 -19.35 -16.82
N ARG A 97 -46.76 -18.44 -16.05
CA ARG A 97 -46.08 -17.69 -14.97
C ARG A 97 -45.52 -18.61 -13.89
N SER A 98 -46.24 -19.68 -13.51
CA SER A 98 -45.75 -20.67 -12.55
C SER A 98 -44.60 -21.52 -13.10
N VAL A 99 -44.61 -21.86 -14.40
CA VAL A 99 -43.57 -22.66 -15.06
C VAL A 99 -42.32 -21.83 -15.34
N LEU A 100 -42.47 -20.57 -15.78
CA LEU A 100 -41.36 -19.63 -15.92
C LEU A 100 -40.79 -19.24 -14.55
N GLY A 101 -41.65 -18.98 -13.56
CA GLY A 101 -41.22 -18.70 -12.18
C GLY A 101 -40.46 -19.86 -11.54
N ARG A 102 -40.87 -21.11 -11.79
CA ARG A 102 -40.14 -22.32 -11.36
C ARG A 102 -38.83 -22.57 -12.12
N LYS A 103 -38.68 -22.05 -13.34
CA LYS A 103 -37.44 -22.14 -14.14
C LYS A 103 -36.44 -21.01 -13.86
N ASN A 104 -36.89 -19.93 -13.23
CA ASN A 104 -36.09 -18.72 -12.97
C ASN A 104 -35.79 -18.51 -11.47
N ALA A 105 -36.05 -19.50 -10.62
CA ALA A 105 -35.56 -19.50 -9.25
C ALA A 105 -34.05 -19.83 -9.25
N PRO A 106 -33.20 -19.05 -8.56
CA PRO A 106 -31.76 -19.25 -8.61
C PRO A 106 -31.37 -20.61 -8.00
N GLN A 107 -30.45 -21.32 -8.64
CA GLN A 107 -29.93 -22.60 -8.17
C GLN A 107 -28.98 -22.42 -6.97
N TYR A 108 -28.29 -21.28 -6.89
CA TYR A 108 -27.31 -20.95 -5.87
C TYR A 108 -27.53 -19.55 -5.28
N ALA A 109 -27.04 -19.36 -4.06
CA ALA A 109 -26.92 -18.06 -3.39
C ALA A 109 -25.47 -17.87 -2.92
N THR A 110 -24.53 -18.02 -3.85
CA THR A 110 -23.09 -18.11 -3.52
C THR A 110 -22.50 -16.72 -3.30
N ARG A 111 -21.87 -16.50 -2.14
CA ARG A 111 -21.20 -15.24 -1.83
C ARG A 111 -19.91 -15.09 -2.62
N LEU A 112 -19.74 -13.97 -3.33
CA LEU A 112 -18.48 -13.58 -3.94
C LEU A 112 -17.42 -13.22 -2.90
N PHE A 113 -16.14 -13.34 -3.26
CA PHE A 113 -15.04 -12.79 -2.47
C PHE A 113 -15.17 -11.26 -2.40
N GLN A 114 -14.97 -10.68 -1.21
CA GLN A 114 -15.03 -9.23 -1.00
C GLN A 114 -13.70 -8.71 -0.41
N LEU A 115 -13.46 -7.40 -0.51
CA LEU A 115 -12.24 -6.76 0.00
C LEU A 115 -11.98 -7.10 1.49
N ARG A 116 -13.04 -7.24 2.30
CA ARG A 116 -12.94 -7.58 3.73
C ARG A 116 -12.60 -9.05 4.02
N ASP A 117 -12.56 -9.93 3.02
CA ASP A 117 -12.13 -11.33 3.20
C ASP A 117 -10.59 -11.47 3.19
N ILE A 118 -9.85 -10.45 2.71
CA ILE A 118 -8.38 -10.46 2.59
C ILE A 118 -7.66 -10.89 3.90
N PRO A 119 -7.96 -10.35 5.10
CA PRO A 119 -7.31 -10.78 6.34
C PRO A 119 -7.53 -12.26 6.65
N SER A 120 -8.73 -12.79 6.36
CA SER A 120 -9.06 -14.19 6.59
C SER A 120 -8.26 -15.11 5.66
N VAL A 121 -8.00 -14.67 4.43
CA VAL A 121 -7.16 -15.39 3.46
C VAL A 121 -5.68 -15.30 3.83
N MET A 122 -5.17 -14.11 4.19
CA MET A 122 -3.83 -13.92 4.73
C MET A 122 -3.55 -14.90 5.87
N ARG A 123 -4.40 -14.91 6.92
CA ARG A 123 -4.20 -15.78 8.08
C ARG A 123 -4.39 -17.27 7.77
N SER A 124 -5.45 -17.64 7.04
CA SER A 124 -5.94 -19.03 6.98
C SER A 124 -5.56 -19.80 5.71
N ARG A 125 -5.02 -19.12 4.69
CA ARG A 125 -4.52 -19.74 3.45
C ARG A 125 -3.03 -19.51 3.24
N LEU A 126 -2.55 -18.31 3.52
CA LEU A 126 -1.17 -17.90 3.23
C LEU A 126 -0.23 -18.07 4.44
N GLY A 127 -0.79 -18.22 5.64
CA GLY A 127 0.00 -18.33 6.89
C GLY A 127 0.59 -16.99 7.32
N TRP A 128 -0.09 -15.88 7.03
CA TRP A 128 0.34 -14.51 7.29
C TRP A 128 -0.47 -13.86 8.44
N PRO A 129 -0.18 -14.19 9.71
CA PRO A 129 -0.95 -13.71 10.84
C PRO A 129 -0.74 -12.21 11.13
N VAL A 130 0.44 -11.65 10.83
CA VAL A 130 0.78 -10.25 11.13
C VAL A 130 0.19 -9.34 10.05
N ALA A 131 0.34 -9.70 8.78
CA ALA A 131 -0.36 -9.02 7.68
C ALA A 131 -1.88 -8.97 7.91
N ALA A 132 -2.47 -10.11 8.30
CA ALA A 132 -3.89 -10.20 8.61
C ALA A 132 -4.31 -9.30 9.78
N ALA A 133 -3.49 -9.22 10.85
CA ALA A 133 -3.78 -8.39 12.01
C ALA A 133 -3.74 -6.88 11.67
N LEU A 134 -2.77 -6.43 10.89
CA LEU A 134 -2.69 -5.03 10.42
C LEU A 134 -3.86 -4.68 9.49
N MET A 135 -4.19 -5.57 8.55
CA MET A 135 -5.32 -5.43 7.65
C MET A 135 -6.68 -5.39 8.40
N GLU A 136 -6.88 -6.25 9.39
CA GLU A 136 -8.05 -6.20 10.29
C GLU A 136 -8.10 -4.93 11.13
N ARG A 137 -6.96 -4.50 11.69
CA ARG A 137 -6.86 -3.22 12.42
C ARG A 137 -7.28 -2.06 11.53
N TRP A 138 -6.83 -2.02 10.28
CA TRP A 138 -7.23 -1.01 9.31
C TRP A 138 -8.75 -1.02 9.10
N PHE A 139 -9.34 -2.15 8.69
CA PHE A 139 -10.80 -2.26 8.44
C PHE A 139 -11.66 -1.93 9.66
N ASN A 140 -11.18 -2.24 10.86
CA ASN A 140 -11.89 -1.98 12.10
C ASN A 140 -11.66 -0.56 12.65
N GLY A 141 -10.66 0.18 12.16
CA GLY A 141 -10.46 1.59 12.47
C GLY A 141 -11.64 2.48 12.04
N ALA A 142 -11.72 3.68 12.62
CA ALA A 142 -12.60 4.75 12.12
C ALA A 142 -12.12 5.23 10.74
N ALA A 143 -13.00 5.82 9.93
CA ALA A 143 -12.58 6.43 8.66
C ALA A 143 -11.63 7.61 8.91
N TYR A 144 -10.33 7.35 8.81
CA TYR A 144 -9.27 8.32 9.00
C TYR A 144 -8.23 8.14 7.90
N GLN A 145 -7.94 9.24 7.20
CA GLN A 145 -6.93 9.32 6.16
C GLN A 145 -5.67 10.01 6.71
N MET A 146 -4.51 9.34 6.60
CA MET A 146 -3.26 9.88 7.15
C MET A 146 -2.67 10.98 6.27
N THR A 147 -2.23 12.08 6.90
CA THR A 147 -1.58 13.19 6.21
C THR A 147 -0.07 12.97 6.04
N PRO A 148 0.57 13.53 4.99
CA PRO A 148 2.03 13.46 4.83
C PRO A 148 2.81 14.03 6.03
N GLN A 149 2.24 14.99 6.75
CA GLN A 149 2.82 15.58 7.96
C GLN A 149 2.96 14.55 9.10
N VAL A 150 1.94 13.69 9.27
CA VAL A 150 1.98 12.58 10.24
C VAL A 150 2.97 11.50 9.78
N LYS A 151 2.92 11.09 8.51
CA LYS A 151 3.90 10.13 7.94
C LYS A 151 5.35 10.61 8.12
N GLY A 152 5.58 11.92 7.99
CA GLY A 152 6.89 12.56 8.15
C GLY A 152 7.34 12.80 9.60
N SER A 153 6.49 12.59 10.61
CA SER A 153 6.76 12.96 12.02
C SER A 153 7.26 14.42 12.15
N VAL A 154 6.54 15.38 11.55
CA VAL A 154 6.94 16.80 11.58
C VAL A 154 6.67 17.44 12.95
N ALA A 155 7.22 18.62 13.20
CA ALA A 155 6.94 19.36 14.43
C ALA A 155 5.42 19.59 14.61
N GLY A 156 4.90 19.27 15.80
CA GLY A 156 3.46 19.29 16.10
C GLY A 156 2.65 18.07 15.63
N GLN A 157 3.25 17.16 14.86
CA GLN A 157 2.64 15.90 14.38
C GLN A 157 3.62 14.72 14.57
N ARG A 158 4.29 14.68 15.73
CA ARG A 158 5.29 13.66 16.07
C ARG A 158 4.64 12.33 16.42
N LEU A 159 5.30 11.22 16.08
CA LEU A 159 4.85 9.87 16.45
C LEU A 159 4.68 9.70 17.97
N SER A 160 5.50 10.39 18.76
CA SER A 160 5.40 10.44 20.23
C SER A 160 4.06 11.00 20.76
N TYR A 161 3.33 11.79 19.96
CA TYR A 161 2.06 12.43 20.33
C TYR A 161 0.83 11.77 19.70
N LEU A 162 1.01 10.76 18.83
CA LEU A 162 -0.13 10.10 18.18
C LEU A 162 -0.92 9.22 19.17
N PRO A 163 -2.27 9.21 19.08
CA PRO A 163 -3.09 8.28 19.85
C PRO A 163 -2.90 6.84 19.34
N SER A 164 -3.15 5.86 20.20
CA SER A 164 -3.08 4.41 19.88
C SER A 164 -4.06 3.95 18.79
N THR A 165 -4.98 4.81 18.36
CA THR A 165 -5.81 4.60 17.16
C THR A 165 -5.04 4.86 15.85
N GLN A 166 -4.10 5.82 15.86
CA GLN A 166 -3.30 6.23 14.70
C GLN A 166 -1.85 5.71 14.74
N LEU A 167 -1.47 5.01 15.82
CA LEU A 167 -0.17 4.36 15.98
C LEU A 167 -0.36 2.93 16.51
N ASP A 168 0.34 1.97 15.91
CA ASP A 168 0.53 0.62 16.43
C ASP A 168 1.99 0.45 16.90
N GLU A 169 2.15 -0.13 18.09
CA GLU A 169 3.44 -0.41 18.75
C GLU A 169 3.56 -1.88 19.19
N ASN A 170 2.63 -2.76 18.76
CA ASN A 170 2.43 -4.09 19.36
C ASN A 170 2.28 -5.23 18.34
N THR A 171 1.77 -4.94 17.13
CA THR A 171 1.45 -5.96 16.12
C THR A 171 2.70 -6.46 15.39
N VAL A 172 3.68 -5.58 15.18
CA VAL A 172 4.97 -5.90 14.55
C VAL A 172 6.08 -5.85 15.60
N SER A 173 6.82 -6.95 15.76
CA SER A 173 7.98 -7.01 16.65
C SER A 173 9.27 -7.26 15.86
N MET A 174 10.39 -6.76 16.36
CA MET A 174 11.73 -7.09 15.87
C MET A 174 12.05 -8.58 16.06
N ALA A 175 11.43 -9.25 17.03
CA ALA A 175 11.56 -10.70 17.20
C ALA A 175 10.97 -11.48 16.02
N TRP A 176 9.77 -11.13 15.57
CA TRP A 176 9.15 -11.67 14.35
C TRP A 176 9.89 -11.22 13.09
N ALA A 177 10.18 -9.92 12.96
CA ALA A 177 10.78 -9.35 11.76
C ALA A 177 12.20 -9.89 11.49
N LEU A 178 13.00 -10.17 12.52
CA LEU A 178 14.30 -10.80 12.38
C LEU A 178 14.24 -12.29 12.02
N GLY A 179 13.05 -12.90 11.91
CA GLY A 179 12.86 -14.17 11.21
C GLY A 179 13.11 -14.07 9.68
N PHE A 180 12.96 -12.87 9.10
CA PHE A 180 13.07 -12.64 7.66
C PHE A 180 14.49 -12.19 7.28
N ALA A 181 15.15 -12.93 6.38
CA ALA A 181 16.54 -12.68 5.99
C ALA A 181 16.78 -11.26 5.43
N ARG A 182 15.79 -10.66 4.76
CA ARG A 182 15.89 -9.27 4.25
C ARG A 182 15.96 -8.22 5.37
N VAL A 183 15.25 -8.45 6.49
CA VAL A 183 15.29 -7.56 7.67
C VAL A 183 16.63 -7.73 8.39
N GLN A 184 17.14 -8.97 8.54
CA GLN A 184 18.48 -9.21 9.08
C GLN A 184 19.56 -8.50 8.26
N ALA A 185 19.48 -8.59 6.92
CA ALA A 185 20.40 -7.91 6.01
C ALA A 185 20.28 -6.38 6.09
N ALA A 186 19.07 -5.83 6.19
CA ALA A 186 18.85 -4.39 6.38
C ALA A 186 19.42 -3.90 7.71
N MET A 187 19.15 -4.60 8.82
CA MET A 187 19.70 -4.29 10.13
C MET A 187 21.23 -4.35 10.14
N ALA A 188 21.84 -5.38 9.54
CA ALA A 188 23.30 -5.49 9.43
C ALA A 188 23.92 -4.36 8.59
N ARG A 189 23.29 -4.01 7.46
CA ARG A 189 23.71 -2.88 6.60
C ARG A 189 23.62 -1.54 7.35
N LEU A 190 22.55 -1.31 8.10
CA LEU A 190 22.39 -0.10 8.90
C LEU A 190 23.35 -0.08 10.09
N GLN A 191 23.57 -1.20 10.78
CA GLN A 191 24.56 -1.32 11.85
C GLN A 191 26.00 -1.06 11.37
N ALA A 192 26.33 -1.43 10.13
CA ALA A 192 27.62 -1.12 9.51
C ALA A 192 27.75 0.36 9.06
N LYS A 193 26.64 1.07 8.83
CA LYS A 193 26.60 2.41 8.21
C LYS A 193 25.93 3.51 9.06
N TRP A 194 25.56 3.23 10.31
CA TRP A 194 24.83 4.16 11.18
C TRP A 194 25.58 5.49 11.36
N ALA A 195 26.90 5.43 11.45
CA ALA A 195 27.82 6.57 11.56
C ALA A 195 28.16 7.22 10.20
N SER A 196 27.23 7.25 9.23
CA SER A 196 27.39 8.02 8.00
C SER A 196 27.50 9.53 8.29
N PRO A 197 28.01 10.38 7.37
CA PRO A 197 28.09 11.82 7.59
C PRO A 197 26.76 12.46 8.02
N ALA A 198 25.65 12.03 7.40
CA ALA A 198 24.30 12.45 7.78
C ALA A 198 23.89 11.93 9.17
N GLY A 199 24.18 10.66 9.49
CA GLY A 199 23.89 10.10 10.82
C GLY A 199 24.69 10.75 11.95
N ILE A 200 25.93 11.16 11.66
CA ILE A 200 26.78 11.93 12.57
C ILE A 200 26.28 13.38 12.71
N ALA A 201 25.77 14.01 11.66
CA ALA A 201 25.14 15.33 11.75
C ALA A 201 23.87 15.28 12.62
N GLN A 202 22.96 14.34 12.35
CA GLN A 202 21.76 14.09 13.15
C GLN A 202 22.12 13.80 14.62
N LEU A 203 23.12 12.93 14.89
CA LEU A 203 23.60 12.67 16.25
C LEU A 203 24.05 13.96 16.96
N LYS A 204 24.86 14.80 16.29
CA LYS A 204 25.32 16.08 16.84
C LYS A 204 24.14 16.98 17.19
N ASP A 205 23.12 17.05 16.33
CA ASP A 205 21.98 17.92 16.56
C ASP A 205 21.03 17.42 17.65
N ARG A 206 20.84 16.10 17.79
CA ARG A 206 20.17 15.53 18.98
C ARG A 206 20.94 15.83 20.27
N VAL A 207 22.27 15.66 20.28
CA VAL A 207 23.10 15.97 21.45
C VAL A 207 23.07 17.46 21.80
N LYS A 208 23.03 18.37 20.81
CA LYS A 208 22.84 19.83 21.02
C LYS A 208 21.45 20.17 21.57
N GLN A 209 20.41 19.41 21.22
CA GLN A 209 19.05 19.59 21.76
C GLN A 209 19.00 19.16 23.23
N GLU A 210 19.63 18.04 23.58
CA GLU A 210 19.73 17.53 24.96
C GLU A 210 20.75 18.27 25.86
N SER A 211 21.72 19.01 25.30
CA SER A 211 22.78 19.67 26.09
C SER A 211 22.34 20.97 26.78
N ARG A 212 21.08 21.40 26.63
CA ARG A 212 20.53 22.60 27.29
C ARG A 212 20.65 22.48 28.81
N GLY A 213 21.41 23.38 29.44
CA GLY A 213 21.72 23.35 30.88
C GLY A 213 22.80 22.34 31.29
N ARG A 214 23.43 21.62 30.34
CA ARG A 214 24.46 20.60 30.60
C ARG A 214 25.81 21.02 30.01
N SER A 215 26.49 21.97 30.64
CA SER A 215 27.77 22.53 30.15
C SER A 215 29.04 21.99 30.82
N HIS A 216 28.94 21.39 32.02
CA HIS A 216 30.11 21.07 32.87
C HIS A 216 30.12 19.65 33.46
N GLN A 217 29.15 18.81 33.14
CA GLN A 217 29.05 17.44 33.63
C GLN A 217 28.90 16.47 32.45
N CYS A 218 29.35 15.23 32.60
CA CYS A 218 29.09 14.17 31.62
C CYS A 218 27.68 13.60 31.82
N TRP A 219 26.98 13.22 30.75
CA TRP A 219 25.67 12.56 30.81
C TRP A 219 25.58 11.37 29.86
N ARG A 220 24.60 10.49 30.07
CA ARG A 220 24.20 9.51 29.06
C ARG A 220 23.24 10.17 28.07
N PHE A 221 23.63 10.19 26.80
CA PHE A 221 22.72 10.48 25.68
C PHE A 221 21.97 9.19 25.30
N GLY A 222 20.69 9.33 24.96
CA GLY A 222 19.83 8.25 24.49
C GLY A 222 19.47 7.20 25.55
N ASN A 223 18.17 6.97 25.75
CA ASN A 223 17.65 5.93 26.64
C ASN A 223 16.92 4.84 25.84
N LEU A 224 17.66 3.81 25.41
CA LEU A 224 17.15 2.72 24.57
C LEU A 224 16.18 1.76 25.29
N ALA A 225 15.81 2.04 26.54
CA ALA A 225 14.69 1.39 27.22
C ALA A 225 13.35 2.12 27.02
N GLN A 226 13.33 3.27 26.35
CA GLN A 226 12.11 3.95 25.90
C GLN A 226 11.55 3.30 24.62
N PRO A 227 10.23 3.35 24.38
CA PRO A 227 9.64 2.81 23.15
C PRO A 227 10.04 3.64 21.92
N ALA A 228 9.98 3.00 20.74
CA ALA A 228 10.46 3.56 19.47
C ALA A 228 9.96 4.98 19.18
N LYS A 229 8.68 5.30 19.47
CA LYS A 229 8.10 6.64 19.25
C LYS A 229 8.80 7.78 20.02
N ILE A 230 9.44 7.47 21.15
CA ILE A 230 10.24 8.43 21.93
C ILE A 230 11.67 8.50 21.39
N LEU A 231 12.21 7.37 20.91
CA LEU A 231 13.54 7.33 20.28
C LEU A 231 13.57 8.18 18.99
N GLU A 232 12.51 8.14 18.18
CA GLU A 232 12.29 8.99 16.99
C GLU A 232 12.57 10.48 17.24
N ASP A 233 12.21 10.99 18.42
CA ASP A 233 12.33 12.41 18.77
C ASP A 233 13.55 12.74 19.65
N THR A 234 14.14 11.76 20.32
CA THR A 234 15.26 11.96 21.25
C THR A 234 16.61 11.57 20.65
N CYS A 235 16.80 10.29 20.31
CA CYS A 235 18.11 9.74 19.99
C CYS A 235 18.16 8.84 18.73
N GLN A 236 17.15 8.89 17.87
CA GLN A 236 17.23 8.42 16.48
C GLN A 236 18.30 9.23 15.73
N VAL A 237 19.19 8.51 15.04
CA VAL A 237 20.34 9.10 14.33
C VAL A 237 20.40 8.74 12.85
N ASN A 238 19.92 7.57 12.45
CA ASN A 238 19.99 7.15 11.05
C ASN A 238 18.85 6.17 10.70
N TYR A 239 18.67 5.86 9.42
CA TYR A 239 17.69 4.89 8.94
C TYR A 239 18.12 4.25 7.61
N LEU A 240 17.40 3.20 7.21
CA LEU A 240 17.53 2.53 5.93
C LEU A 240 16.14 2.08 5.46
N ALA A 241 15.74 2.50 4.26
CA ALA A 241 14.62 1.88 3.55
C ALA A 241 15.09 0.57 2.89
N PHE A 242 14.23 -0.46 2.89
CA PHE A 242 14.52 -1.75 2.29
C PHE A 242 13.24 -2.48 1.88
N GLY A 243 13.38 -3.46 0.99
CA GLY A 243 12.27 -4.05 0.25
C GLY A 243 12.41 -3.74 -1.23
N GLN A 244 11.68 -4.48 -2.05
CA GLN A 244 11.63 -4.36 -3.51
C GLN A 244 10.46 -5.21 -4.02
N TRP A 245 9.92 -4.88 -5.20
CA TRP A 245 8.82 -5.65 -5.82
C TRP A 245 9.13 -7.14 -6.05
N SER A 246 10.41 -7.51 -6.18
CA SER A 246 10.86 -8.90 -6.38
C SER A 246 11.18 -9.68 -5.09
N ASP A 247 10.87 -9.14 -3.91
CA ASP A 247 11.05 -9.88 -2.65
C ASP A 247 10.00 -10.99 -2.47
N PRO A 248 10.25 -12.00 -1.62
CA PRO A 248 9.30 -13.07 -1.37
C PRO A 248 7.95 -12.55 -0.88
N MET A 249 6.88 -13.00 -1.55
CA MET A 249 5.49 -12.75 -1.18
C MET A 249 5.14 -13.54 0.09
N ASP A 250 5.40 -12.94 1.25
CA ASP A 250 5.29 -13.54 2.58
C ASP A 250 4.58 -12.62 3.61
N ASP A 251 4.45 -13.08 4.86
CA ASP A 251 3.79 -12.35 5.96
C ASP A 251 4.42 -10.96 6.20
N PHE A 252 5.74 -10.80 6.02
CA PHE A 252 6.37 -9.49 6.12
C PHE A 252 6.03 -8.61 4.92
N TYR A 253 5.96 -9.17 3.70
CA TYR A 253 5.58 -8.40 2.51
C TYR A 253 4.13 -7.90 2.61
N GLY A 254 3.20 -8.76 3.03
CA GLY A 254 1.80 -8.39 3.26
C GLY A 254 1.58 -7.46 4.47
N ALA A 255 2.54 -7.36 5.38
CA ALA A 255 2.48 -6.50 6.57
C ALA A 255 3.16 -5.14 6.40
N MET A 256 4.26 -5.07 5.64
CA MET A 256 5.22 -3.96 5.67
C MET A 256 5.80 -3.58 4.29
N GLY A 257 5.48 -4.30 3.21
CA GLY A 257 5.90 -3.99 1.84
C GLY A 257 7.38 -3.58 1.68
N GLU A 258 7.61 -2.34 1.24
CA GLU A 258 8.88 -1.63 1.35
C GLU A 258 8.93 -0.86 2.67
N ALA A 259 9.78 -1.30 3.61
CA ALA A 259 9.79 -0.87 5.00
C ALA A 259 11.00 0.01 5.35
N GLN A 260 10.88 0.80 6.41
CA GLN A 260 12.00 1.54 7.00
C GLN A 260 12.48 0.85 8.28
N ILE A 261 13.80 0.65 8.42
CA ILE A 261 14.44 0.32 9.69
C ILE A 261 15.25 1.52 10.18
N ASN A 262 15.05 1.90 11.44
CA ASN A 262 15.69 3.04 12.08
C ASN A 262 16.74 2.56 13.09
N VAL A 263 17.72 3.42 13.37
CA VAL A 263 18.70 3.23 14.44
C VAL A 263 18.78 4.45 15.33
N ALA A 264 18.63 4.19 16.63
CA ALA A 264 18.90 5.10 17.71
C ALA A 264 20.21 4.74 18.41
N ALA A 265 20.89 5.71 19.01
CA ALA A 265 22.20 5.53 19.63
C ALA A 265 22.18 5.93 21.11
N SER A 266 22.96 5.23 21.94
CA SER A 266 23.22 5.59 23.35
C SER A 266 24.70 5.54 23.69
N GLY A 267 25.14 6.47 24.50
CA GLY A 267 26.55 6.65 24.86
C GLY A 267 26.77 7.70 25.93
N MET A 268 28.02 7.86 26.35
CA MET A 268 28.41 8.92 27.29
C MET A 268 28.85 10.16 26.52
N VAL A 269 28.29 11.32 26.86
CA VAL A 269 28.70 12.64 26.38
C VAL A 269 29.58 13.31 27.43
N THR A 270 30.72 13.83 26.98
CA THR A 270 31.67 14.64 27.75
C THR A 270 31.80 16.01 27.07
N PRO A 271 31.32 17.10 27.69
CA PRO A 271 31.51 18.46 27.19
C PRO A 271 33.00 18.84 27.05
N GLN A 272 33.34 19.59 26.00
CA GLN A 272 34.70 20.08 25.71
C GLN A 272 34.77 21.63 25.74
N GLY A 273 33.75 22.28 26.29
CA GLY A 273 33.57 23.74 26.30
C GLY A 273 33.25 24.34 24.92
N MET A 274 32.79 25.59 24.89
CA MET A 274 32.49 26.33 23.64
C MET A 274 31.57 25.57 22.66
N GLY A 275 30.55 24.86 23.17
CA GLY A 275 29.60 24.08 22.35
C GLY A 275 30.14 22.76 21.79
N ARG A 276 31.43 22.46 22.01
CA ARG A 276 32.10 21.22 21.59
C ARG A 276 31.83 20.07 22.56
N ALA A 277 31.84 18.86 22.04
CA ALA A 277 31.61 17.66 22.83
C ALA A 277 32.29 16.42 22.24
N THR A 278 32.65 15.51 23.13
CA THR A 278 32.99 14.12 22.80
C THR A 278 31.80 13.23 23.16
N ILE A 279 31.43 12.30 22.30
CA ILE A 279 30.48 11.24 22.63
C ILE A 279 31.07 9.87 22.33
N GLU A 280 30.87 8.92 23.25
CA GLU A 280 31.30 7.53 23.13
C GLU A 280 30.05 6.65 23.09
N ILE A 281 29.56 6.38 21.88
CA ILE A 281 28.39 5.53 21.62
C ILE A 281 28.78 4.08 21.88
N ASN A 282 28.09 3.44 22.82
CA ASN A 282 28.37 2.06 23.24
C ASN A 282 27.19 1.09 23.05
N GLU A 283 26.01 1.60 22.70
CA GLU A 283 24.83 0.79 22.40
C GLU A 283 24.00 1.43 21.28
N LEU A 284 23.40 0.59 20.42
CA LEU A 284 22.46 0.96 19.37
C LEU A 284 21.11 0.28 19.62
N GLY A 285 20.01 0.92 19.23
CA GLY A 285 18.66 0.34 19.25
C GLY A 285 18.03 0.42 17.88
N PHE A 286 17.59 -0.72 17.35
CA PHE A 286 16.99 -0.84 16.03
C PHE A 286 15.50 -1.15 16.12
N TYR A 287 14.69 -0.52 15.28
CA TYR A 287 13.25 -0.72 15.22
C TYR A 287 12.73 -0.44 13.81
N LEU A 288 11.63 -1.09 13.43
CA LEU A 288 10.91 -0.81 12.20
C LEU A 288 9.99 0.40 12.34
N ARG A 289 9.73 1.05 11.21
CA ARG A 289 8.87 2.22 11.07
C ARG A 289 8.20 2.18 9.70
N ASP A 290 6.88 2.28 9.67
CA ASP A 290 6.11 2.29 8.41
C ASP A 290 4.76 3.00 8.57
N ALA A 291 4.08 3.28 7.45
CA ALA A 291 2.74 3.85 7.40
C ALA A 291 1.77 2.84 6.74
N TYR A 292 0.91 2.22 7.54
CA TYR A 292 -0.06 1.24 7.05
C TYR A 292 -1.30 1.96 6.53
N ASP A 293 -1.24 2.38 5.27
CA ASP A 293 -2.26 3.20 4.63
C ASP A 293 -2.41 2.96 3.12
N PHE A 294 -3.60 3.24 2.60
CA PHE A 294 -3.95 3.01 1.19
C PHE A 294 -4.17 4.32 0.43
N ASN A 295 -3.28 5.29 0.65
CA ASN A 295 -3.32 6.57 -0.04
C ASN A 295 -2.34 6.61 -1.19
N ASP A 296 -2.86 6.81 -2.40
CA ASP A 296 -2.03 7.07 -3.57
C ASP A 296 -1.28 8.40 -3.40
N GLY A 297 -0.01 8.43 -3.82
CA GLY A 297 0.82 9.63 -3.83
C GLY A 297 0.46 10.58 -4.98
N GLN A 298 1.46 11.24 -5.58
CA GLN A 298 1.25 12.09 -6.77
C GLN A 298 1.03 11.27 -8.08
N SER A 299 0.59 10.01 -7.97
CA SER A 299 0.32 9.13 -9.12
C SER A 299 -1.14 9.23 -9.53
N PHE A 300 -1.39 9.39 -10.83
CA PHE A 300 -2.73 9.30 -11.42
C PHE A 300 -3.28 7.87 -11.48
N ILE A 301 -2.42 6.87 -11.28
CA ILE A 301 -2.77 5.43 -11.27
C ILE A 301 -2.64 4.91 -9.83
N SER A 302 -3.68 4.22 -9.37
CA SER A 302 -3.72 3.64 -8.03
C SER A 302 -2.84 2.38 -7.95
N GLN A 303 -2.10 2.22 -6.85
CA GLN A 303 -1.13 1.12 -6.75
C GLN A 303 -1.83 -0.25 -6.66
N PRO A 304 -1.44 -1.24 -7.48
CA PRO A 304 -1.99 -2.59 -7.42
C PRO A 304 -1.37 -3.41 -6.28
N LEU A 305 -2.22 -4.08 -5.51
CA LEU A 305 -1.91 -4.85 -4.31
C LEU A 305 -2.04 -6.37 -4.54
N GLY A 306 -1.97 -6.80 -5.81
CA GLY A 306 -2.13 -8.19 -6.24
C GLY A 306 -3.57 -8.57 -6.58
N CYS A 307 -3.74 -9.84 -6.99
CA CYS A 307 -5.04 -10.40 -7.39
C CYS A 307 -5.57 -11.38 -6.35
N TRP A 308 -6.60 -11.00 -5.59
CA TRP A 308 -7.07 -11.70 -4.40
C TRP A 308 -8.32 -12.55 -4.64
N GLY A 309 -8.42 -13.67 -3.93
CA GLY A 309 -9.61 -14.52 -3.89
C GLY A 309 -9.54 -15.51 -2.72
N PHE A 310 -10.59 -16.33 -2.53
CA PHE A 310 -10.69 -17.28 -1.40
C PHE A 310 -9.54 -18.29 -1.27
N ASN A 311 -8.79 -18.51 -2.37
CA ASN A 311 -7.66 -19.42 -2.45
C ASN A 311 -6.28 -18.73 -2.36
N GLY A 312 -6.21 -17.43 -2.02
CA GLY A 312 -4.93 -16.69 -1.90
C GLY A 312 -4.73 -15.61 -2.95
N VAL A 313 -3.59 -14.91 -2.86
CA VAL A 313 -3.17 -13.86 -3.80
C VAL A 313 -2.36 -14.46 -4.97
N GLU A 314 -2.90 -14.37 -6.18
CA GLU A 314 -2.30 -14.90 -7.43
C GLU A 314 -3.10 -14.36 -8.62
N CYS A 315 -2.41 -13.81 -9.63
CA CYS A 315 -3.03 -13.30 -10.85
C CYS A 315 -3.08 -14.36 -11.94
N GLY A 316 -4.19 -14.44 -12.67
CA GLY A 316 -4.37 -15.40 -13.77
C GLY A 316 -5.59 -15.13 -14.65
N VAL A 317 -5.92 -16.06 -15.55
CA VAL A 317 -6.97 -15.89 -16.59
C VAL A 317 -8.41 -15.67 -16.07
N ARG A 318 -8.67 -15.87 -14.78
CA ARG A 318 -9.98 -15.58 -14.12
C ARG A 318 -9.91 -14.39 -13.15
N THR A 319 -9.11 -13.39 -13.50
CA THR A 319 -9.00 -12.14 -12.72
C THR A 319 -10.00 -11.10 -13.20
N GLN A 320 -10.81 -10.57 -12.27
CA GLN A 320 -11.77 -9.49 -12.48
C GLN A 320 -11.17 -8.16 -11.99
N TRP A 321 -11.60 -7.02 -12.56
CA TRP A 321 -11.01 -5.70 -12.28
C TRP A 321 -11.59 -4.92 -11.10
N SER A 322 -12.64 -5.42 -10.45
CA SER A 322 -13.33 -4.70 -9.38
C SER A 322 -13.74 -5.66 -8.28
N VAL A 323 -13.06 -5.59 -7.14
CA VAL A 323 -13.38 -6.41 -5.97
C VAL A 323 -14.68 -5.94 -5.32
N PRO A 324 -15.62 -6.85 -4.98
CA PRO A 324 -16.80 -6.49 -4.19
C PRO A 324 -16.41 -5.79 -2.88
N LEU A 325 -16.91 -4.57 -2.70
CA LEU A 325 -16.67 -3.78 -1.48
C LEU A 325 -17.60 -4.20 -0.32
N GLY A 326 -18.49 -5.17 -0.53
CA GLY A 326 -19.39 -5.71 0.48
C GLY A 326 -20.01 -7.01 -0.04
N GLU A 327 -20.96 -7.57 0.71
CA GLU A 327 -21.62 -8.82 0.33
C GLU A 327 -22.37 -8.71 -1.00
N VAL A 328 -22.09 -9.66 -1.89
CA VAL A 328 -22.78 -9.88 -3.16
C VAL A 328 -23.01 -11.39 -3.29
N LEU A 329 -24.24 -11.78 -3.59
CA LEU A 329 -24.63 -13.18 -3.85
C LEU A 329 -24.86 -13.36 -5.35
N VAL A 330 -24.43 -14.48 -5.91
CA VAL A 330 -24.61 -14.85 -7.32
C VAL A 330 -25.23 -16.24 -7.46
N ASP A 331 -25.97 -16.44 -8.54
CA ASP A 331 -26.49 -17.75 -8.97
C ASP A 331 -25.41 -18.53 -9.74
N GLU A 332 -24.31 -18.83 -9.03
CA GLU A 332 -23.20 -19.62 -9.56
C GLU A 332 -22.78 -20.69 -8.56
N SER A 333 -22.28 -21.83 -9.05
CA SER A 333 -21.81 -22.90 -8.17
C SER A 333 -20.64 -22.42 -7.28
N PRO A 334 -20.57 -22.83 -5.99
CA PRO A 334 -19.46 -22.49 -5.10
C PRO A 334 -18.08 -22.83 -5.68
N ALA A 335 -17.97 -23.93 -6.42
CA ALA A 335 -16.72 -24.34 -7.07
C ALA A 335 -16.24 -23.35 -8.15
N ALA A 336 -17.16 -22.69 -8.87
CA ALA A 336 -16.81 -21.65 -9.83
C ALA A 336 -16.29 -20.38 -9.14
N VAL A 337 -17.02 -19.91 -8.11
CA VAL A 337 -16.70 -18.68 -7.36
C VAL A 337 -15.42 -18.79 -6.55
N GLN A 338 -15.07 -19.97 -6.02
CA GLN A 338 -13.77 -20.23 -5.40
C GLN A 338 -12.59 -20.03 -6.38
N GLY A 339 -12.83 -20.14 -7.69
CA GLY A 339 -11.85 -19.91 -8.75
C GLY A 339 -11.74 -18.45 -9.22
N TYR A 340 -12.49 -17.51 -8.65
CA TYR A 340 -12.40 -16.09 -9.01
C TYR A 340 -11.30 -15.36 -8.23
N LYS A 341 -10.59 -14.50 -8.95
CA LYS A 341 -9.60 -13.55 -8.45
C LYS A 341 -10.04 -12.14 -8.80
N TYR A 342 -9.65 -11.17 -7.99
CA TYR A 342 -9.98 -9.76 -8.18
C TYR A 342 -8.71 -8.94 -8.05
N VAL A 343 -8.40 -8.07 -9.01
CA VAL A 343 -7.36 -7.04 -8.82
C VAL A 343 -7.82 -6.17 -7.66
N VAL A 344 -6.91 -5.94 -6.71
CA VAL A 344 -7.10 -5.02 -5.59
C VAL A 344 -6.11 -3.87 -5.72
N GLN A 345 -6.55 -2.65 -5.45
CA GLN A 345 -5.76 -1.43 -5.50
C GLN A 345 -6.00 -0.58 -4.25
N ASN A 346 -5.11 0.39 -3.98
CA ASN A 346 -5.33 1.40 -2.93
C ASN A 346 -6.72 2.06 -3.04
N LYS A 347 -7.19 2.30 -4.27
CA LYS A 347 -8.53 2.84 -4.55
C LYS A 347 -9.65 2.01 -3.94
N ASP A 348 -9.60 0.67 -3.98
CA ASP A 348 -10.67 -0.16 -3.44
C ASP A 348 -10.81 0.01 -1.92
N PHE A 349 -9.69 0.17 -1.21
CA PHE A 349 -9.68 0.54 0.21
C PHE A 349 -10.25 1.94 0.44
N ARG A 350 -9.89 2.94 -0.38
CA ARG A 350 -10.45 4.31 -0.26
C ARG A 350 -11.96 4.36 -0.53
N ASP A 351 -12.44 3.62 -1.53
CA ASP A 351 -13.87 3.47 -1.83
C ASP A 351 -14.60 2.69 -0.71
N TRP A 352 -13.97 1.64 -0.16
CA TRP A 352 -14.50 0.90 1.00
C TRP A 352 -14.63 1.79 2.23
N ARG A 353 -13.62 2.64 2.50
CA ARG A 353 -13.62 3.65 3.58
C ARG A 353 -14.81 4.59 3.42
N ALA A 354 -14.98 5.18 2.23
CA ALA A 354 -16.07 6.09 1.93
C ALA A 354 -17.45 5.41 2.12
N LYS A 355 -17.61 4.17 1.66
CA LYS A 355 -18.86 3.41 1.77
C LYS A 355 -19.23 3.02 3.21
N HIS A 356 -18.26 2.66 4.06
CA HIS A 356 -18.54 2.09 5.40
C HIS A 356 -18.24 3.02 6.57
N GLN A 357 -17.65 4.21 6.34
CA GLN A 357 -17.23 5.14 7.40
C GLN A 357 -16.28 4.51 8.44
N ARG A 358 -15.47 3.55 7.97
CA ARG A 358 -14.42 2.82 8.69
C ARG A 358 -13.17 2.75 7.80
N GLY A 359 -12.14 2.00 8.21
CA GLY A 359 -10.90 1.90 7.44
C GLY A 359 -9.96 3.03 7.81
N GLY A 360 -9.18 2.84 8.88
CA GLY A 360 -8.32 3.87 9.46
C GLY A 360 -6.86 3.62 9.19
N ASP A 361 -6.17 4.60 8.60
CA ASP A 361 -4.71 4.57 8.40
C ASP A 361 -3.96 4.73 9.75
N PHE A 362 -2.82 4.05 9.92
CA PHE A 362 -2.01 4.18 11.14
C PHE A 362 -0.51 3.98 10.86
N MET A 363 0.32 4.62 11.68
CA MET A 363 1.76 4.37 11.69
C MET A 363 2.05 3.06 12.43
N VAL A 364 3.05 2.33 11.99
CA VAL A 364 3.57 1.13 12.65
C VAL A 364 4.97 1.42 13.18
N LEU A 365 5.20 1.09 14.45
CA LEU A 365 6.53 1.02 15.06
C LEU A 365 6.70 -0.34 15.75
N SER A 366 7.91 -0.89 15.71
CA SER A 366 8.22 -2.11 16.47
C SER A 366 8.75 -1.83 17.87
N ASP A 367 8.89 -2.89 18.67
CA ASP A 367 9.80 -2.89 19.82
C ASP A 367 11.27 -2.64 19.39
N VAL A 368 12.12 -2.34 20.37
CA VAL A 368 13.50 -1.86 20.13
C VAL A 368 14.51 -2.98 20.34
N ARG A 369 15.06 -3.51 19.25
CA ARG A 369 16.17 -4.46 19.27
C ARG A 369 17.47 -3.75 19.63
N ARG A 370 17.86 -3.83 20.90
CA ARG A 370 19.13 -3.32 21.41
C ARG A 370 20.32 -4.19 21.01
N VAL A 371 21.45 -3.55 20.69
CA VAL A 371 22.73 -4.17 20.36
C VAL A 371 23.86 -3.35 21.01
N ARG A 372 24.63 -3.98 21.89
CA ARG A 372 25.84 -3.36 22.46
C ARG A 372 26.99 -3.45 21.45
N LEU A 373 27.71 -2.35 21.26
CA LEU A 373 28.89 -2.34 20.38
C LEU A 373 30.09 -3.01 21.08
N PRO A 374 30.93 -3.76 20.35
CA PRO A 374 32.11 -4.42 20.93
C PRO A 374 33.14 -3.42 21.45
N PHE A 375 33.24 -2.26 20.79
CA PHE A 375 34.06 -1.12 21.20
C PHE A 375 33.21 0.16 21.10
N PRO A 376 33.31 1.11 22.06
CA PRO A 376 32.62 2.39 21.94
C PRO A 376 33.11 3.19 20.74
N GLN A 377 32.20 3.70 19.92
CA GLN A 377 32.54 4.60 18.82
C GLN A 377 32.66 6.03 19.35
N LYS A 378 33.89 6.53 19.40
CA LYS A 378 34.24 7.87 19.88
C LYS A 378 34.13 8.88 18.73
N ILE A 379 33.22 9.84 18.89
CA ILE A 379 32.96 10.93 17.95
C ILE A 379 33.21 12.24 18.68
N SER A 380 33.75 13.25 18.02
CA SER A 380 33.99 14.58 18.61
C SER A 380 33.80 15.70 17.61
N TRP A 381 33.50 16.90 18.12
CA TRP A 381 33.35 18.15 17.38
C TRP A 381 33.57 19.33 18.33
#